data_AF-A0A382EWD5-F1
#
_entry.id   AF-A0A382EWD5-F1
#
_cell.length_a   1.000
_cell.length_b   1.000
_cell.length_c   1.000
_cell.angle_alpha   90.00
_cell.angle_beta   90.00
_cell.angle_gamma   90.00
#
_symmetry.space_group_name_H-M   'P 1'
#
loop_
_entity.id
_entity.type
_entity.pdbx_description
1 polymer ?
#
loop_
_entity_poly.entity_id
_entity_poly.type
_entity_poly.pdbx_seq_one_letter_code
_entity_poly.pdbx_strand_id
1 'polypeptide(L)'
;VKREIGPVAPTLRPGDTGAIRLPRSEHTSLISESGPPYVNCCHGGPLSSFLGAIADSIPGKMILIDEGLEHSFVTEEGRIAFYEAVVSAYHLRVNGDASKFTRLEEWRLEKAEEDDQDTDEEKVGVWVLTVTEARDVKQSVAECVYTVLQNALRKFERRCWAEHHVVVLESSMNAPKRLVAPIIEDLNITELGNVNLVLLVEDGTITQCYPPFG
;
A
#
# COMPACT_ATOMS: atom_id res chain seq x y z
N VAL A 1 -19.33 1.20 5.43
CA VAL A 1 -19.20 0.24 4.31
C VAL A 1 -20.56 -0.24 3.80
N LYS A 2 -21.27 -1.19 4.45
CA LYS A 2 -22.59 -1.70 3.96
C LYS A 2 -23.60 -0.62 3.54
N ARG A 3 -23.71 0.46 4.33
CA ARG A 3 -24.57 1.62 4.03
C ARG A 3 -24.22 2.29 2.70
N GLU A 4 -22.93 2.45 2.40
CA GLU A 4 -22.46 3.10 1.16
C GLU A 4 -22.51 2.16 -0.04
N ILE A 5 -22.45 0.84 0.18
CA ILE A 5 -22.62 -0.17 -0.87
C ILE A 5 -24.08 -0.21 -1.36
N GLY A 6 -25.06 -0.11 -0.46
CA GLY A 6 -26.48 -0.29 -0.76
C GLY A 6 -27.00 0.52 -1.96
N PRO A 7 -26.62 1.81 -2.13
CA PRO A 7 -27.00 2.60 -3.30
C PRO A 7 -26.26 2.26 -4.60
N VAL A 8 -25.00 1.79 -4.51
CA VAL A 8 -24.11 1.58 -5.68
C VAL A 8 -24.21 0.16 -6.22
N ALA A 9 -24.30 -0.85 -5.35
CA ALA A 9 -24.36 -2.25 -5.76
C ALA A 9 -25.50 -2.59 -6.75
N PRO A 10 -26.73 -2.05 -6.59
CA PRO A 10 -27.82 -2.34 -7.52
C PRO A 10 -27.65 -1.72 -8.91
N THR A 11 -26.77 -0.70 -9.05
CA THR A 11 -26.54 -0.05 -10.34
C THR A 11 -25.50 -0.77 -11.20
N LEU A 12 -24.74 -1.70 -10.62
CA LEU A 12 -23.72 -2.48 -11.32
C LEU A 12 -24.32 -3.71 -12.00
N ARG A 13 -23.95 -3.94 -13.26
CA ARG A 13 -24.18 -5.21 -13.97
C ARG A 13 -23.03 -6.18 -13.71
N PRO A 14 -23.21 -7.49 -13.92
CA PRO A 14 -22.09 -8.43 -13.90
C PRO A 14 -20.99 -7.97 -14.87
N GLY A 15 -19.73 -8.02 -14.42
CA GLY A 15 -18.56 -7.49 -15.12
C GLY A 15 -18.31 -5.98 -14.92
N ASP A 16 -19.26 -5.23 -14.35
CA ASP A 16 -19.08 -3.81 -14.08
C ASP A 16 -18.26 -3.56 -12.82
N THR A 17 -17.59 -2.41 -12.81
CA THR A 17 -16.95 -1.87 -11.60
C THR A 17 -17.51 -0.51 -11.24
N GLY A 18 -17.54 -0.21 -9.94
CA GLY A 18 -17.94 1.07 -9.37
C GLY A 18 -17.04 1.48 -8.21
N ALA A 19 -17.44 2.52 -7.48
CA ALA A 19 -16.73 2.95 -6.28
C ALA A 19 -17.71 3.41 -5.20
N ILE A 20 -17.33 3.22 -3.93
CA ILE A 20 -18.01 3.81 -2.77
C ILE A 20 -17.11 4.85 -2.13
N ARG A 21 -17.72 5.90 -1.57
CA ARG A 21 -17.04 6.93 -0.81
C ARG A 21 -17.28 6.72 0.68
N LEU A 22 -16.24 6.39 1.41
CA LEU A 22 -16.28 6.17 2.85
C LEU A 22 -15.74 7.41 3.57
N PRO A 23 -16.55 8.11 4.38
CA PRO A 23 -16.04 9.18 5.22
C PRO A 23 -15.09 8.60 6.27
N ARG A 24 -13.88 9.13 6.34
CA ARG A 24 -12.87 8.84 7.35
C ARG A 24 -12.59 10.10 8.15
N SER A 25 -12.35 9.91 9.44
CA SER A 25 -11.91 10.96 10.34
C SER A 25 -10.45 10.73 10.67
N GLU A 26 -9.64 11.77 10.53
CA GLU A 26 -8.19 11.70 10.68
C GLU A 26 -7.67 12.89 11.46
N HIS A 27 -6.45 12.75 11.97
CA HIS A 27 -5.72 13.81 12.64
C HIS A 27 -4.36 14.02 11.99
N THR A 28 -3.86 15.24 12.08
CA THR A 28 -2.50 15.59 11.64
C THR A 28 -1.69 15.99 12.86
N SER A 29 -0.52 15.37 13.04
CA SER A 29 0.46 15.84 14.01
C SER A 29 1.58 16.56 13.26
N LEU A 30 1.74 17.84 13.59
CA LEU A 30 2.79 18.68 13.07
C LEU A 30 4.10 18.36 13.79
N ILE A 31 5.13 18.03 13.03
CA ILE A 31 6.48 17.76 13.52
C ILE A 31 7.31 19.04 13.47
N SER A 32 7.20 19.79 12.36
CA SER A 32 7.87 21.07 12.19
C SER A 32 7.16 21.92 11.14
N GLU A 33 7.08 23.22 11.34
CA GLU A 33 6.49 24.18 10.39
C GLU A 33 7.42 24.50 9.21
N SER A 34 8.70 24.13 9.30
CA SER A 34 9.73 24.49 8.33
C SER A 34 10.77 23.39 8.10
N GLY A 35 11.55 23.55 7.03
CA GLY A 35 12.60 22.62 6.62
C GLY A 35 12.19 21.78 5.40
N PRO A 36 12.95 20.74 5.05
CA PRO A 36 12.62 19.88 3.92
C PRO A 36 11.23 19.27 4.11
N PRO A 37 10.32 19.39 3.13
CA PRO A 37 8.98 18.87 3.25
C PRO A 37 8.95 17.37 3.49
N TYR A 38 8.05 16.93 4.36
CA TYR A 38 7.97 15.51 4.73
C TYR A 38 6.59 15.16 5.27
N VAL A 39 5.95 14.18 4.65
CA VAL A 39 4.70 13.58 5.15
C VAL A 39 4.95 12.12 5.42
N ASN A 40 4.54 11.66 6.60
CA ASN A 40 4.55 10.24 6.96
C ASN A 40 3.14 9.76 7.30
N CYS A 41 2.88 8.48 7.09
CA CYS A 41 1.66 7.81 7.54
C CYS A 41 2.02 6.51 8.28
N CYS A 42 1.18 6.08 9.22
CA CYS A 42 1.35 4.81 9.91
C CYS A 42 1.15 3.59 8.97
N HIS A 43 0.47 3.77 7.83
CA HIS A 43 0.13 2.72 6.87
C HIS A 43 1.12 2.56 5.71
N GLY A 44 2.17 3.37 5.65
CA GLY A 44 3.18 3.29 4.60
C GLY A 44 4.28 4.33 4.80
N GLY A 45 5.50 3.96 4.46
CA GLY A 45 6.65 4.85 4.60
C GLY A 45 6.57 6.08 3.67
N PRO A 46 7.39 7.10 3.93
CA PRO A 46 7.42 8.39 3.21
C PRO A 46 7.80 8.30 1.72
N LEU A 47 8.03 7.10 1.21
CA LEU A 47 8.44 6.81 -0.17
C LEU A 47 7.30 6.23 -1.03
N SER A 48 6.07 6.13 -0.50
CA SER A 48 4.94 5.96 -1.40
C SER A 48 4.83 7.23 -2.25
N SER A 49 4.81 7.07 -3.58
CA SER A 49 4.70 8.17 -4.57
C SER A 49 3.60 9.18 -4.20
N PHE A 50 2.53 8.67 -3.60
CA PHE A 50 1.41 9.41 -3.03
C PHE A 50 1.77 10.39 -1.90
N LEU A 51 2.52 9.96 -0.87
CA LEU A 51 2.93 10.86 0.23
C LEU A 51 3.98 11.87 -0.22
N GLY A 52 4.80 11.51 -1.21
CA GLY A 52 5.75 12.43 -1.85
C GLY A 52 5.04 13.63 -2.50
N ALA A 53 3.98 13.40 -3.26
CA ALA A 53 3.22 14.48 -3.92
C ALA A 53 2.60 15.48 -2.92
N ILE A 54 2.16 15.00 -1.75
CA ILE A 54 1.65 15.86 -0.68
C ILE A 54 2.79 16.64 -0.02
N ALA A 55 3.94 15.98 0.20
CA ALA A 55 5.11 16.64 0.76
C ALA A 55 5.54 17.83 -0.09
N ASP A 56 5.54 17.72 -1.42
CA ASP A 56 5.86 18.84 -2.33
C ASP A 56 4.90 20.05 -2.18
N SER A 57 3.73 19.84 -1.59
CA SER A 57 2.69 20.86 -1.40
C SER A 57 2.70 21.53 -0.02
N ILE A 58 3.61 21.13 0.89
CA ILE A 58 3.72 21.73 2.23
C ILE A 58 5.14 22.23 2.54
N PRO A 59 5.31 23.29 3.33
CA PRO A 59 6.63 23.83 3.67
C PRO A 59 7.35 23.10 4.83
N GLY A 60 6.69 22.14 5.48
CA GLY A 60 7.13 21.56 6.74
C GLY A 60 6.94 20.04 6.82
N LYS A 61 6.90 19.54 8.05
CA LYS A 61 6.88 18.11 8.36
C LYS A 61 5.66 17.75 9.17
N MET A 62 4.98 16.69 8.78
CA MET A 62 3.81 16.18 9.49
C MET A 62 3.71 14.67 9.45
N ILE A 63 2.94 14.12 10.38
CA ILE A 63 2.47 12.74 10.35
C ILE A 63 0.95 12.72 10.28
N LEU A 64 0.43 11.91 9.36
CA LEU A 64 -0.97 11.53 9.28
C LEU A 64 -1.24 10.45 10.31
N ILE A 65 -2.26 10.69 11.13
CA ILE A 65 -2.74 9.77 12.15
C ILE A 65 -4.18 9.44 11.81
N ASP A 66 -4.39 8.26 11.25
CA ASP A 66 -5.68 7.72 10.86
C ASP A 66 -5.99 6.42 11.61
N GLU A 67 -7.28 6.12 11.72
CA GLU A 67 -7.79 4.90 12.35
C GLU A 67 -8.00 3.77 11.31
N GLY A 68 -7.62 4.01 10.05
CA GLY A 68 -7.69 3.04 8.95
C GLY A 68 -6.60 1.97 9.05
N LEU A 69 -6.59 1.02 8.10
CA LEU A 69 -5.43 0.13 7.87
C LEU A 69 -4.71 0.50 6.57
N GLU A 70 -5.40 1.19 5.65
CA GLU A 70 -4.97 1.50 4.29
C GLU A 70 -5.70 2.75 3.77
N HIS A 71 -5.13 3.43 2.77
CA HIS A 71 -5.79 4.52 2.04
C HIS A 71 -6.14 4.09 0.61
N SER A 72 -7.41 4.03 0.23
CA SER A 72 -7.85 3.61 -1.12
C SER A 72 -8.41 4.78 -1.93
N PHE A 73 -7.93 4.93 -3.16
CA PHE A 73 -8.46 5.90 -4.14
C PHE A 73 -8.49 5.28 -5.54
N VAL A 74 -9.71 5.10 -6.06
CA VAL A 74 -9.92 4.45 -7.37
C VAL A 74 -9.93 5.46 -8.52
N THR A 75 -10.29 6.71 -8.23
CA THR A 75 -10.37 7.79 -9.21
C THR A 75 -9.32 8.86 -8.95
N GLU A 76 -8.94 9.59 -10.01
CA GLU A 76 -8.05 10.74 -9.91
C GLU A 76 -8.68 11.84 -9.04
N GLU A 77 -9.98 12.06 -9.19
CA GLU A 77 -10.73 13.03 -8.41
C GLU A 77 -10.71 12.71 -6.91
N GLY A 78 -10.88 11.44 -6.54
CA GLY A 78 -10.78 10.99 -5.16
C GLY A 78 -9.40 11.18 -4.57
N ARG A 79 -8.35 10.94 -5.37
CA ARG A 79 -6.95 11.18 -4.99
C ARG A 79 -6.66 12.66 -4.78
N ILE A 80 -7.08 13.53 -5.70
CA ILE A 80 -6.93 14.98 -5.57
C ILE A 80 -7.66 15.50 -4.33
N ALA A 81 -8.92 15.08 -4.11
CA ALA A 81 -9.69 15.49 -2.94
C ALA A 81 -9.01 15.09 -1.62
N PHE A 82 -8.33 13.93 -1.59
CA PHE A 82 -7.52 13.54 -0.45
C PHE A 82 -6.31 14.48 -0.25
N TYR A 83 -5.55 14.77 -1.31
CA TYR A 83 -4.39 15.66 -1.23
C TYR A 83 -4.80 17.03 -0.68
N GLU A 84 -5.87 17.61 -1.23
CA GLU A 84 -6.40 18.90 -0.79
C GLU A 84 -6.81 18.86 0.68
N ALA A 85 -7.47 17.79 1.13
CA ALA A 85 -7.87 17.63 2.53
C ALA A 85 -6.66 17.59 3.48
N VAL A 86 -5.61 16.84 3.11
CA VAL A 86 -4.38 16.74 3.93
C VAL A 86 -3.62 18.07 3.98
N VAL A 87 -3.44 18.72 2.83
CA VAL A 87 -2.77 20.03 2.76
C VAL A 87 -3.55 21.09 3.53
N SER A 88 -4.88 21.10 3.42
CA SER A 88 -5.73 21.98 4.21
C SER A 88 -5.57 21.71 5.71
N ALA A 89 -5.58 20.43 6.12
CA ALA A 89 -5.39 20.04 7.51
C ALA A 89 -3.99 20.42 8.05
N TYR A 90 -2.95 20.40 7.22
CA TYR A 90 -1.63 20.93 7.59
C TYR A 90 -1.69 22.42 7.92
N HIS A 91 -2.28 23.24 7.04
CA HIS A 91 -2.35 24.68 7.26
C HIS A 91 -3.20 25.05 8.48
N LEU A 92 -4.30 24.33 8.71
CA LEU A 92 -5.08 24.47 9.95
C LEU A 92 -4.23 24.13 11.18
N ARG A 93 -3.43 23.05 11.10
CA ARG A 93 -2.57 22.62 12.21
C ARG A 93 -1.48 23.64 12.54
N VAL A 94 -0.85 24.23 11.53
CA VAL A 94 0.13 25.33 11.69
C VAL A 94 -0.51 26.54 12.39
N ASN A 95 -1.79 26.81 12.14
CA ASN A 95 -2.54 27.87 12.79
C ASN A 95 -3.07 27.50 14.20
N GLY A 96 -2.64 26.37 14.76
CA GLY A 96 -2.99 25.93 16.11
C GLY A 96 -4.26 25.08 16.22
N ASP A 97 -4.93 24.76 15.10
CA ASP A 97 -6.08 23.87 15.11
C ASP A 97 -5.63 22.43 15.42
N ALA A 98 -6.31 21.74 16.32
CA ALA A 98 -6.03 20.35 16.70
C ALA A 98 -7.20 19.41 16.40
N SER A 99 -8.21 19.89 15.69
CA SER A 99 -9.40 19.11 15.38
C SER A 99 -9.08 17.96 14.42
N LYS A 100 -9.97 16.96 14.41
CA LYS A 100 -9.94 15.95 13.36
C LYS A 100 -10.49 16.56 12.08
N PHE A 101 -9.91 16.22 10.94
CA PHE A 101 -10.48 16.53 9.63
C PHE A 101 -11.23 15.31 9.08
N THR A 102 -12.16 15.56 8.18
CA THR A 102 -12.91 14.50 7.49
C THR A 102 -12.45 14.45 6.05
N ARG A 103 -12.24 13.24 5.54
CA ARG A 103 -11.95 12.98 4.13
C ARG A 103 -12.84 11.87 3.60
N LEU A 104 -12.94 11.76 2.28
CA LEU A 104 -13.60 10.64 1.62
C LEU A 104 -12.54 9.70 1.07
N GLU A 105 -12.68 8.43 1.40
CA GLU A 105 -11.87 7.34 0.84
C GLU A 105 -12.68 6.61 -0.23
N GLU A 106 -12.06 6.29 -1.36
CA GLU A 106 -12.77 5.65 -2.48
C GLU A 106 -12.36 4.19 -2.60
N TRP A 107 -13.32 3.28 -2.46
CA TRP A 107 -13.09 1.83 -2.51
C TRP A 107 -13.77 1.26 -3.75
N ARG A 108 -13.05 0.39 -4.48
CA ARG A 108 -13.59 -0.20 -5.71
C ARG A 108 -14.63 -1.25 -5.34
N LEU A 109 -15.76 -1.19 -6.04
CA LEU A 109 -16.74 -2.26 -6.08
C LEU A 109 -16.60 -3.01 -7.39
N GLU A 110 -16.66 -4.33 -7.30
CA GLU A 110 -16.66 -5.21 -8.46
C GLU A 110 -17.82 -6.19 -8.34
N LYS A 111 -18.57 -6.33 -9.45
CA LYS A 111 -19.62 -7.33 -9.54
C LYS A 111 -19.16 -8.40 -10.50
N ALA A 112 -18.84 -9.57 -9.95
CA ALA A 112 -18.36 -10.71 -10.73
C ALA A 112 -19.40 -11.14 -11.78
N GLU A 113 -18.92 -11.70 -12.89
CA GLU A 113 -19.77 -12.48 -13.79
C GLU A 113 -20.23 -13.74 -13.05
N GLU A 114 -21.43 -14.24 -13.35
CA GLU A 114 -21.84 -15.56 -12.86
C GLU A 114 -20.92 -16.58 -13.51
N ASP A 115 -20.01 -17.19 -12.74
CA ASP A 115 -19.25 -18.34 -13.22
C ASP A 115 -20.24 -19.50 -13.39
N ASP A 116 -20.40 -19.98 -14.63
CA ASP A 116 -21.25 -21.12 -15.02
C ASP A 116 -20.74 -22.47 -14.41
N GLN A 117 -19.71 -22.43 -13.57
CA GLN A 117 -19.08 -23.59 -12.96
C GLN A 117 -18.69 -23.28 -11.51
N ASP A 118 -19.64 -23.31 -10.59
CA ASP A 118 -19.48 -24.18 -9.42
C ASP A 118 -20.79 -24.34 -8.64
N THR A 119 -21.07 -25.61 -8.35
CA THR A 119 -22.16 -26.10 -7.53
C THR A 119 -21.90 -25.75 -6.07
N ASP A 120 -22.53 -24.68 -5.57
CA ASP A 120 -23.06 -24.52 -4.20
C ASP A 120 -23.39 -23.04 -3.96
N GLU A 121 -24.64 -22.62 -4.21
CA GLU A 121 -25.26 -21.34 -3.80
C GLU A 121 -24.34 -20.11 -3.53
N GLU A 122 -23.33 -19.83 -4.37
CA GLU A 122 -22.59 -18.58 -4.28
C GLU A 122 -23.48 -17.46 -4.81
N LYS A 123 -24.17 -16.82 -3.88
CA LYS A 123 -25.06 -15.69 -4.14
C LYS A 123 -24.29 -14.63 -4.93
N VAL A 124 -24.80 -14.29 -6.11
CA VAL A 124 -24.45 -13.08 -6.88
C VAL A 124 -24.22 -11.91 -5.91
N GLY A 125 -22.95 -11.54 -5.75
CA GLY A 125 -22.49 -10.62 -4.71
C GLY A 125 -21.71 -9.45 -5.29
N VAL A 126 -21.73 -8.32 -4.59
CA VAL A 126 -20.82 -7.21 -4.88
C VAL A 126 -19.65 -7.29 -3.91
N TRP A 127 -18.47 -7.43 -4.48
CA TRP A 127 -17.22 -7.53 -3.75
C TRP A 127 -16.62 -6.15 -3.62
N VAL A 128 -15.95 -5.91 -2.50
CA VAL A 128 -15.24 -4.67 -2.24
C VAL A 128 -13.77 -4.99 -2.24
N LEU A 129 -13.05 -4.47 -3.22
CA LEU A 129 -11.60 -4.64 -3.29
C LEU A 129 -10.94 -3.39 -2.70
N THR A 130 -10.22 -3.58 -1.60
CA THR A 130 -9.36 -2.57 -0.98
C THR A 130 -8.01 -2.58 -1.67
N VAL A 131 -7.73 -1.56 -2.46
CA VAL A 131 -6.41 -1.37 -3.03
C VAL A 131 -6.04 0.10 -2.94
N THR A 132 -4.84 0.39 -2.45
CA THR A 132 -4.41 1.78 -2.25
C THR A 132 -4.33 2.58 -3.56
N GLU A 133 -4.18 1.85 -4.67
CA GLU A 133 -4.33 2.27 -6.06
C GLU A 133 -4.80 1.04 -6.86
N ALA A 134 -5.52 1.21 -7.98
CA ALA A 134 -5.74 0.10 -8.91
C ALA A 134 -4.40 -0.28 -9.57
N ARG A 135 -3.65 -1.17 -8.93
CA ARG A 135 -2.33 -1.59 -9.35
C ARG A 135 -2.38 -3.00 -9.91
N ASP A 136 -1.51 -3.26 -10.88
CA ASP A 136 -1.19 -4.62 -11.24
C ASP A 136 -0.68 -5.36 -9.98
N VAL A 137 -1.23 -6.54 -9.73
CA VAL A 137 -0.91 -7.34 -8.54
C VAL A 137 0.58 -7.69 -8.54
N LYS A 138 1.17 -7.98 -9.70
CA LYS A 138 2.61 -8.27 -9.78
C LYS A 138 3.43 -7.04 -9.43
N GLN A 139 3.06 -5.86 -9.94
CA GLN A 139 3.75 -4.61 -9.60
C GLN A 139 3.70 -4.31 -8.10
N SER A 140 2.56 -4.52 -7.44
CA SER A 140 2.43 -4.28 -5.99
C SER A 140 3.29 -5.22 -5.16
N VAL A 141 3.32 -6.51 -5.54
CA VAL A 141 4.20 -7.50 -4.92
C VAL A 141 5.66 -7.12 -5.16
N ALA A 142 5.99 -6.62 -6.35
CA ALA A 142 7.35 -6.20 -6.68
C ALA A 142 7.80 -5.05 -5.78
N GLU A 143 7.00 -3.99 -5.66
CA GLU A 143 7.31 -2.85 -4.79
C GLU A 143 7.49 -3.24 -3.32
N CYS A 144 6.67 -4.15 -2.79
CA CYS A 144 6.85 -4.71 -1.45
C CYS A 144 8.19 -5.43 -1.31
N VAL A 145 8.52 -6.33 -2.24
CA VAL A 145 9.80 -7.06 -2.26
C VAL A 145 10.97 -6.08 -2.34
N TYR A 146 10.92 -5.12 -3.27
CA TYR A 146 11.95 -4.09 -3.43
C TYR A 146 12.15 -3.27 -2.16
N THR A 147 11.07 -2.85 -1.50
CA THR A 147 11.15 -2.03 -0.28
C THR A 147 11.81 -2.79 0.86
N VAL A 148 11.44 -4.06 1.06
CA VAL A 148 12.04 -4.91 2.10
C VAL A 148 13.52 -5.14 1.79
N LEU A 149 13.85 -5.44 0.54
CA LEU A 149 15.23 -5.64 0.11
C LEU A 149 16.07 -4.38 0.28
N GLN A 150 15.60 -3.21 -0.16
CA GLN A 150 16.34 -1.95 0.02
C GLN A 150 16.59 -1.63 1.51
N ASN A 151 15.61 -1.90 2.37
CA ASN A 151 15.80 -1.73 3.81
C ASN A 151 16.81 -2.71 4.39
N ALA A 152 16.86 -3.96 3.90
CA ALA A 152 17.86 -4.94 4.28
C ALA A 152 19.27 -4.54 3.77
N LEU A 153 19.38 -4.20 2.49
CA LEU A 153 20.63 -3.78 1.84
C LEU A 153 21.25 -2.57 2.53
N ARG A 154 20.45 -1.56 2.88
CA ARG A 154 20.92 -0.38 3.63
C ARG A 154 21.54 -0.75 4.98
N LYS A 155 21.09 -1.84 5.62
CA LYS A 155 21.69 -2.33 6.87
C LYS A 155 23.06 -2.97 6.60
N PHE A 156 23.19 -3.73 5.52
CA PHE A 156 24.45 -4.40 5.14
C PHE A 156 25.51 -3.42 4.64
N GLU A 157 25.14 -2.40 3.87
CA GLU A 157 26.08 -1.36 3.41
C GLU A 157 26.74 -0.61 4.57
N ARG A 158 25.97 -0.32 5.62
CA ARG A 158 26.45 0.48 6.76
C ARG A 158 27.12 -0.35 7.84
N ARG A 159 26.84 -1.66 7.89
CA ARG A 159 27.33 -2.58 8.91
C ARG A 159 27.58 -3.94 8.25
N CYS A 160 28.82 -4.19 7.88
CA CYS A 160 29.28 -5.51 7.45
C CYS A 160 29.70 -6.29 8.70
N TRP A 161 28.72 -6.81 9.45
CA TRP A 161 28.94 -7.47 10.75
C TRP A 161 29.08 -8.99 10.65
N ALA A 162 28.90 -9.56 9.45
CA ALA A 162 28.98 -10.99 9.18
C ALA A 162 29.59 -11.26 7.80
N GLU A 163 30.20 -12.44 7.63
CA GLU A 163 30.72 -12.92 6.34
C GLU A 163 29.61 -13.32 5.37
N HIS A 164 28.41 -13.62 5.90
CA HIS A 164 27.23 -13.98 5.13
C HIS A 164 26.02 -13.13 5.52
N HIS A 165 25.40 -12.50 4.54
CA HIS A 165 24.14 -11.76 4.68
C HIS A 165 23.00 -12.54 4.04
N VAL A 166 22.06 -12.98 4.87
CA VAL A 166 20.87 -13.71 4.46
C VAL A 166 19.65 -12.84 4.69
N VAL A 167 18.79 -12.72 3.68
CA VAL A 167 17.48 -12.08 3.80
C VAL A 167 16.43 -13.17 3.87
N VAL A 168 15.63 -13.16 4.94
CA VAL A 168 14.47 -14.05 5.08
C VAL A 168 13.21 -13.22 4.90
N LEU A 169 12.44 -13.53 3.87
CA LEU A 169 11.13 -12.98 3.61
C LEU A 169 10.11 -13.98 4.17
N GLU A 170 9.29 -13.54 5.10
CA GLU A 170 8.20 -14.36 5.66
C GLU A 170 6.88 -13.96 5.00
N SER A 171 5.99 -14.93 4.79
CA SER A 171 4.65 -14.76 4.18
C SER A 171 3.69 -13.87 4.98
N SER A 172 4.17 -13.19 6.03
CA SER A 172 3.52 -12.01 6.59
C SER A 172 3.54 -10.81 5.62
N MET A 173 4.34 -10.88 4.56
CA MET A 173 4.04 -10.16 3.33
C MET A 173 2.73 -10.71 2.78
N ASN A 174 1.67 -9.89 2.74
CA ASN A 174 0.31 -10.26 2.26
C ASN A 174 0.24 -10.68 0.77
N ALA A 175 1.21 -11.44 0.27
CA ALA A 175 1.42 -11.81 -1.12
C ALA A 175 1.84 -13.30 -1.22
N PRO A 176 1.12 -14.13 -2.01
CA PRO A 176 1.48 -15.52 -2.24
C PRO A 176 2.88 -15.71 -2.83
N LYS A 177 3.59 -16.79 -2.44
CA LYS A 177 4.91 -17.18 -2.98
C LYS A 177 5.01 -17.15 -4.49
N ARG A 178 3.97 -17.64 -5.18
CA ARG A 178 3.92 -17.70 -6.66
C ARG A 178 4.11 -16.33 -7.32
N LEU A 179 3.88 -15.24 -6.60
CA LEU A 179 4.07 -13.88 -7.06
C LEU A 179 5.44 -13.33 -6.64
N VAL A 180 5.91 -13.68 -5.44
CA VAL A 180 7.18 -13.18 -4.88
C VAL A 180 8.41 -13.79 -5.53
N ALA A 181 8.41 -15.12 -5.78
CA ALA A 181 9.59 -15.81 -6.28
C ALA A 181 10.05 -15.32 -7.67
N PRO A 182 9.17 -15.15 -8.69
CA PRO A 182 9.58 -14.64 -9.99
C PRO A 182 10.19 -13.23 -9.93
N ILE A 183 9.68 -12.37 -9.04
CA ILE A 183 10.19 -11.01 -8.86
C ILE A 183 11.64 -11.05 -8.36
N ILE A 184 11.96 -11.95 -7.44
CA ILE A 184 13.32 -12.09 -6.88
C ILE A 184 14.27 -12.69 -7.92
N GLU A 185 13.79 -13.64 -8.73
CA GLU A 185 14.56 -14.23 -9.82
C GLU A 185 14.92 -13.20 -10.90
N ASP A 186 14.04 -12.23 -11.16
CA ASP A 186 14.24 -11.14 -12.12
C ASP A 186 15.23 -10.06 -11.61
N LEU A 187 15.61 -10.06 -10.32
CA LEU A 187 16.58 -9.12 -9.78
C LEU A 187 18.00 -9.43 -10.27
N ASN A 188 18.70 -8.42 -10.75
CA ASN A 188 20.09 -8.58 -11.16
C ASN A 188 21.00 -8.73 -9.92
N ILE A 189 22.08 -9.51 -10.05
CA ILE A 189 23.10 -9.71 -9.00
C ILE A 189 23.67 -8.37 -8.49
N THR A 190 23.72 -7.36 -9.35
CA THR A 190 24.16 -6.00 -8.98
C THR A 190 23.19 -5.28 -8.05
N GLU A 191 21.89 -5.58 -8.13
CA GLU A 191 20.86 -4.97 -7.29
C GLU A 191 20.82 -5.58 -5.88
N LEU A 192 21.25 -6.84 -5.75
CA LEU A 192 21.34 -7.56 -4.48
C LEU A 192 22.65 -7.32 -3.72
N GLY A 193 23.63 -6.68 -4.36
CA GLY A 193 24.88 -6.24 -3.72
C GLY A 193 25.59 -7.35 -2.95
N ASN A 194 25.65 -7.22 -1.62
CA ASN A 194 26.35 -8.15 -0.71
C ASN A 194 25.44 -9.26 -0.12
N VAL A 195 24.21 -9.43 -0.63
CA VAL A 195 23.30 -10.49 -0.17
C VAL A 195 23.75 -11.84 -0.74
N ASN A 196 23.96 -12.80 0.15
CA ASN A 196 24.41 -14.15 -0.23
C ASN A 196 23.24 -15.11 -0.50
N LEU A 197 22.11 -14.89 0.16
CA LEU A 197 20.96 -15.80 0.12
C LEU A 197 19.67 -15.03 0.39
N VAL A 198 18.64 -15.26 -0.42
CA VAL A 198 17.27 -14.82 -0.14
C VAL A 198 16.39 -16.06 0.02
N LEU A 199 15.79 -16.18 1.20
CA LEU A 199 14.85 -17.25 1.54
C LEU A 199 13.45 -16.68 1.66
N LEU A 200 12.47 -17.40 1.13
CA LEU A 200 11.05 -17.16 1.34
C LEU A 200 10.47 -18.26 2.23
N VAL A 201 9.79 -17.87 3.31
CA VAL A 201 9.12 -18.77 4.25
C VAL A 201 7.61 -18.57 4.14
N GLU A 202 6.88 -19.60 3.72
CA GLU A 202 5.42 -19.59 3.59
C GLU A 202 4.87 -20.90 4.17
N ASP A 203 3.93 -20.82 5.11
CA ASP A 203 3.28 -21.98 5.76
C ASP A 203 4.27 -23.06 6.25
N GLY A 204 5.40 -22.61 6.83
CA GLY A 204 6.46 -23.49 7.32
C GLY A 204 7.37 -24.09 6.22
N THR A 205 7.11 -23.78 4.96
CA THR A 205 7.96 -24.18 3.82
C THR A 205 9.00 -23.10 3.54
N ILE A 206 10.28 -23.50 3.52
CA ILE A 206 11.41 -22.62 3.18
C ILE A 206 11.77 -22.83 1.71
N THR A 207 11.81 -21.75 0.93
CA THR A 207 12.21 -21.73 -0.47
C THR A 207 13.39 -20.80 -0.66
N GLN A 208 14.44 -21.25 -1.32
CA GLN A 208 15.52 -20.36 -1.76
C GLN A 208 15.12 -19.69 -3.07
N CYS A 209 15.08 -18.36 -3.07
CA CYS A 209 14.75 -17.54 -4.24
C CYS A 209 16.00 -16.94 -4.88
N TYR A 210 17.09 -16.80 -4.14
CA TYR A 210 18.38 -16.34 -4.66
C TYR A 210 19.55 -16.97 -3.89
N PRO A 211 20.64 -17.40 -4.57
CA PRO A 211 20.73 -17.52 -6.02
C PRO A 211 19.73 -18.57 -6.55
N PRO A 212 19.25 -18.44 -7.80
CA PRO A 212 18.38 -19.46 -8.39
C PRO A 212 19.09 -20.82 -8.34
N PHE A 213 18.36 -21.88 -8.03
CA PHE A 213 18.90 -23.23 -8.18
C PHE A 213 19.21 -23.46 -9.67
N GLY A 214 20.46 -23.80 -9.96
CA GLY A 214 20.90 -24.16 -11.32
C GLY A 214 20.33 -25.47 -11.82
#